data_AF-B7FVP0-F1
#
_entry.id   AF-B7FVP0-F1
#
_cell.length_a   1.000
_cell.length_b   1.000
_cell.length_c   1.000
_cell.angle_alpha   90.00
_cell.angle_beta   90.00
_cell.angle_gamma   90.00
#
_symmetry.space_group_name_H-M   'P 1'
#
loop_
_entity.id
_entity.type
_entity.pdbx_description
1 polymer ?
#
loop_
_entity_poly.entity_id
_entity_poly.type
_entity_poly.pdbx_seq_one_letter_code
_entity_poly.pdbx_strand_id
1 'polypeptide(L)'
;MTEKNDVIEDIIEKAKPIFGNMTFGAVMGYCSGIALQKVGKALAVIVGIGFVGLQTAASMGYIVVDWEKIRVSVVSSIDQNKDGFFTADDAKIFWQKFKKLMVHRVPSAGGFSLGFLYGVRSG
;
A
#
# COMPACT_ATOMS: atom_id res chain seq x y z
N MET A 1 46.83 -8.40 4.94
CA MET A 1 46.01 -7.66 3.93
C MET A 1 45.22 -8.61 3.04
N THR A 2 45.71 -9.84 2.82
CA THR A 2 45.05 -10.89 2.01
C THR A 2 43.73 -11.39 2.61
N GLU A 3 43.72 -11.73 3.91
CA GLU A 3 42.54 -12.31 4.57
C GLU A 3 41.29 -11.40 4.57
N LYS A 4 41.47 -10.07 4.61
CA LYS A 4 40.33 -9.13 4.56
C LYS A 4 39.74 -9.00 3.15
N ASN A 5 40.54 -9.14 2.11
CA ASN A 5 40.05 -9.07 0.73
C ASN A 5 39.26 -10.33 0.36
N ASP A 6 39.70 -11.50 0.83
CA ASP A 6 39.00 -12.77 0.61
C ASP A 6 37.61 -12.77 1.29
N VAL A 7 37.50 -12.19 2.49
CA VAL A 7 36.22 -12.04 3.20
C VAL A 7 35.28 -11.05 2.50
N ILE A 8 35.82 -9.97 1.91
CA ILE A 8 35.02 -8.99 1.16
C ILE A 8 34.54 -9.60 -0.16
N GLU A 9 35.38 -10.36 -0.86
CA GLU A 9 34.98 -11.07 -2.08
C GLU A 9 33.93 -12.15 -1.81
N ASP A 10 34.04 -12.92 -0.72
CA ASP A 10 33.05 -13.94 -0.34
C ASP A 10 31.70 -13.33 0.08
N ILE A 11 31.71 -12.14 0.70
CA ILE A 11 30.49 -11.36 0.96
C ILE A 11 29.88 -10.85 -0.34
N ILE A 12 30.68 -10.34 -1.28
CA ILE A 12 30.20 -9.85 -2.58
C ILE A 12 29.64 -11.01 -3.41
N GLU A 13 30.28 -12.18 -3.40
CA GLU A 13 29.84 -13.36 -4.16
C GLU A 13 28.54 -13.94 -3.61
N LYS A 14 28.39 -14.02 -2.28
CA LYS A 14 27.14 -14.41 -1.61
C LYS A 14 26.04 -13.35 -1.74
N ALA A 15 26.42 -12.06 -1.82
CA ALA A 15 25.46 -10.98 -1.97
C ALA A 15 25.04 -10.75 -3.42
N LYS A 16 25.81 -11.18 -4.43
CA LYS A 16 25.48 -11.08 -5.87
C LYS A 16 24.06 -11.57 -6.21
N PRO A 17 23.60 -12.77 -5.77
CA PRO A 17 22.21 -13.21 -5.99
C PRO A 17 21.20 -12.44 -5.15
N ILE A 18 21.60 -11.93 -3.97
CA ILE A 18 20.73 -11.15 -3.08
C ILE A 18 20.44 -9.78 -3.69
N PHE A 19 21.48 -9.11 -4.20
CA PHE A 19 21.36 -7.85 -4.92
C PHE A 19 20.47 -8.00 -6.14
N GLY A 20 20.67 -9.02 -7.00
CA GLY A 20 19.82 -9.25 -8.17
C GLY A 20 18.33 -9.43 -7.83
N ASN A 21 18.02 -10.20 -6.77
CA ASN A 21 16.64 -10.37 -6.30
C ASN A 21 16.06 -9.08 -5.66
N MET A 22 16.90 -8.27 -5.02
CA MET A 22 16.51 -6.98 -4.44
C MET A 22 16.24 -5.94 -5.53
N THR A 23 17.05 -5.86 -6.59
CA THR A 23 16.82 -4.94 -7.72
C THR A 23 15.57 -5.31 -8.49
N PHE A 24 15.34 -6.60 -8.75
CA PHE A 24 14.11 -7.07 -9.40
C PHE A 24 12.87 -6.74 -8.54
N GLY A 25 12.96 -7.00 -7.22
CA GLY A 25 11.95 -6.58 -6.26
C GLY A 25 11.70 -5.07 -6.32
N ALA A 26 12.75 -4.25 -6.36
CA ALA A 26 12.64 -2.79 -6.41
C ALA A 26 12.01 -2.27 -7.69
N VAL A 27 12.34 -2.83 -8.86
CA VAL A 27 11.71 -2.44 -10.14
C VAL A 27 10.23 -2.80 -10.14
N MET A 28 9.88 -3.99 -9.66
CA MET A 28 8.48 -4.40 -9.51
C MET A 28 7.72 -3.54 -8.51
N GLY A 29 8.37 -3.18 -7.40
CA GLY A 29 7.87 -2.24 -6.41
C GLY A 29 7.59 -0.89 -7.05
N TYR A 30 8.56 -0.33 -7.77
CA TYR A 30 8.46 0.96 -8.44
C TYR A 30 7.30 1.02 -9.43
N CYS A 31 7.19 0.01 -10.29
CA CYS A 31 6.10 -0.11 -11.26
C CYS A 31 4.72 -0.16 -10.57
N SER A 32 4.60 -0.99 -9.51
CA SER A 32 3.38 -1.09 -8.71
C SER A 32 3.04 0.24 -8.00
N GLY A 33 4.05 0.97 -7.52
CA GLY A 33 3.89 2.24 -6.85
C GLY A 33 3.37 3.36 -7.77
N ILE A 34 3.91 3.45 -8.99
CA ILE A 34 3.40 4.39 -10.01
C ILE A 34 1.96 4.04 -10.39
N ALA A 35 1.66 2.75 -10.60
CA ALA A 35 0.30 2.32 -10.91
C ALA A 35 -0.68 2.71 -9.79
N LEU A 36 -0.30 2.50 -8.53
CA LEU A 36 -1.09 2.90 -7.38
C LEU A 36 -1.33 4.40 -7.33
N GLN A 37 -0.33 5.24 -7.62
CA GLN A 37 -0.52 6.69 -7.64
C GLN A 37 -1.44 7.15 -8.76
N LYS A 38 -1.37 6.56 -9.96
CA LYS A 38 -2.29 6.92 -11.05
C LYS A 38 -3.74 6.63 -10.67
N VAL A 39 -3.99 5.45 -10.09
CA VAL A 39 -5.31 5.08 -9.59
C VAL A 39 -5.71 5.97 -8.41
N GLY A 40 -4.81 6.24 -7.48
CA GLY A 40 -5.05 7.10 -6.32
C GLY A 40 -5.39 8.54 -6.71
N LYS A 41 -4.70 9.12 -7.70
CA LYS A 41 -5.01 10.44 -8.25
C LYS A 41 -6.38 10.45 -8.91
N ALA A 42 -6.72 9.44 -9.71
CA ALA A 42 -8.04 9.33 -10.33
C ALA A 42 -9.17 9.23 -9.29
N LEU A 43 -8.99 8.38 -8.28
CA LEU A 43 -9.93 8.25 -7.16
C LEU A 43 -10.07 9.56 -6.38
N ALA A 44 -8.96 10.24 -6.08
CA ALA A 44 -8.98 11.52 -5.37
C ALA A 44 -9.74 12.60 -6.15
N VAL A 45 -9.57 12.65 -7.47
CA VAL A 45 -10.32 13.57 -8.34
C VAL A 45 -11.81 13.25 -8.32
N ILE A 46 -12.20 11.98 -8.48
CA ILE A 46 -13.61 11.56 -8.45
C ILE A 46 -14.26 11.94 -7.11
N VAL A 47 -13.59 11.65 -6.00
CA VAL A 47 -14.06 12.01 -4.66
C VAL A 47 -14.17 13.53 -4.49
N GLY A 48 -13.18 14.29 -4.96
CA GLY A 48 -13.20 15.75 -4.91
C GLY A 48 -14.34 16.37 -5.72
N ILE A 49 -14.56 15.90 -6.95
CA ILE A 49 -15.69 16.34 -7.78
C ILE A 49 -17.02 15.99 -7.11
N GLY A 50 -17.15 14.77 -6.57
CA GLY A 50 -18.33 14.35 -5.82
C GLY A 50 -18.60 15.23 -4.62
N PHE A 51 -17.55 15.61 -3.88
CA PHE A 51 -17.66 16.49 -2.72
C PHE A 51 -18.11 17.90 -3.09
N VAL A 52 -17.51 18.51 -4.13
CA VAL A 52 -17.90 19.84 -4.62
C VAL A 52 -19.34 19.84 -5.14
N GLY A 53 -19.74 18.79 -5.87
CA GLY A 53 -21.10 18.62 -6.35
C GLY A 53 -22.11 18.49 -5.19
N LEU A 54 -21.76 17.71 -4.17
CA LEU A 54 -22.59 17.55 -2.97
C LEU A 54 -22.73 18.86 -2.18
N GLN A 55 -21.64 19.62 -2.02
CA GLN A 55 -21.70 20.95 -1.38
C GLN A 55 -22.58 21.92 -2.16
N THR A 56 -22.47 21.93 -3.49
CA THR A 56 -23.28 22.79 -4.36
C THR A 56 -24.77 22.43 -4.25
N ALA A 57 -25.11 21.14 -4.30
CA ALA A 57 -26.49 20.66 -4.15
C ALA A 57 -27.06 20.91 -2.75
N ALA A 58 -26.24 20.80 -1.71
CA ALA A 58 -26.62 21.13 -0.34
C ALA A 58 -26.86 22.64 -0.16
N SER A 59 -26.03 23.49 -0.78
CA SER A 59 -26.17 24.96 -0.71
C SER A 59 -27.42 25.49 -1.41
N MET A 60 -27.88 24.81 -2.45
CA MET A 60 -29.14 25.11 -3.15
C MET A 60 -30.38 24.53 -2.44
N GLY A 61 -30.21 23.83 -1.31
CA GLY A 61 -31.30 23.26 -0.52
C GLY A 61 -31.96 22.03 -1.13
N TYR A 62 -31.36 21.41 -2.16
CA TYR A 62 -31.99 20.33 -2.93
C TYR A 62 -31.78 18.93 -2.33
N ILE A 63 -30.75 18.74 -1.48
CA ILE A 63 -30.39 17.43 -0.90
C ILE A 63 -30.13 17.56 0.60
N VAL A 64 -30.94 16.88 1.42
CA VAL A 64 -30.63 16.61 2.83
C VAL A 64 -29.76 15.36 2.88
N VAL A 65 -28.46 15.52 3.13
CA VAL A 65 -27.52 14.39 3.18
C VAL A 65 -27.72 13.66 4.50
N ASP A 66 -28.37 12.50 4.41
CA ASP A 66 -28.67 11.64 5.55
C ASP A 66 -27.44 10.75 5.87
N TRP A 67 -26.50 11.33 6.63
CA TRP A 67 -25.22 10.70 6.97
C TRP A 67 -25.36 9.39 7.75
N GLU A 68 -26.50 9.18 8.40
CA GLU A 68 -26.76 7.97 9.18
C GLU A 68 -26.94 6.74 8.29
N LYS A 69 -27.75 6.84 7.23
CA LYS A 69 -27.93 5.76 6.25
C LYS A 69 -26.63 5.42 5.53
N ILE A 70 -25.86 6.44 5.15
CA ILE A 70 -24.56 6.24 4.49
C ILE A 70 -23.62 5.46 5.42
N ARG A 71 -23.55 5.83 6.71
CA ARG A 71 -22.73 5.08 7.67
C ARG A 71 -23.16 3.63 7.79
N VAL A 72 -24.45 3.35 7.95
CA VAL A 72 -24.97 1.98 8.09
C VAL A 72 -24.66 1.14 6.85
N SER A 73 -24.86 1.68 5.65
CA SER A 73 -24.56 0.96 4.40
C SER A 73 -23.07 0.72 4.17
N VAL A 74 -22.22 1.70 4.48
CA VAL A 74 -20.75 1.58 4.34
C VAL A 74 -20.19 0.58 5.35
N VAL A 75 -20.62 0.68 6.60
CA VAL A 75 -20.24 -0.26 7.66
C VAL A 75 -20.66 -1.67 7.27
N SER A 76 -21.93 -1.89 6.89
CA SER A 76 -22.42 -3.22 6.50
C SER A 76 -21.75 -3.82 5.26
N SER A 77 -21.15 -3.01 4.37
CA SER A 77 -20.53 -3.49 3.13
C SER A 77 -19.04 -3.76 3.28
N ILE A 78 -18.36 -3.06 4.19
CA ILE A 78 -16.93 -3.24 4.49
C ILE A 78 -16.73 -4.30 5.58
N ASP A 79 -17.77 -4.56 6.36
CA ASP A 79 -17.78 -5.55 7.42
C ASP A 79 -17.73 -6.98 6.88
N GLN A 80 -16.51 -7.51 6.78
CA GLN A 80 -16.23 -8.88 6.34
C GLN A 80 -16.30 -9.90 7.49
N ASN A 81 -16.42 -9.43 8.75
CA ASN A 81 -16.39 -10.25 9.96
C ASN A 81 -17.74 -10.25 10.74
N LYS A 82 -18.72 -9.45 10.29
CA LYS A 82 -20.04 -9.22 10.91
C LYS A 82 -19.96 -8.61 12.31
N ASP A 83 -18.93 -7.81 12.63
CA ASP A 83 -18.79 -7.16 13.95
C ASP A 83 -19.22 -5.68 13.99
N GLY A 84 -19.50 -5.07 12.84
CA GLY A 84 -20.00 -3.70 12.73
C GLY A 84 -18.98 -2.58 12.89
N PHE A 85 -17.67 -2.84 13.07
CA PHE A 85 -16.65 -1.79 13.16
C PHE A 85 -15.27 -2.24 12.63
N PHE A 86 -14.65 -1.43 11.75
CA PHE A 86 -13.25 -1.61 11.32
C PHE A 86 -12.31 -1.51 12.53
N THR A 87 -12.05 -2.63 13.20
CA THR A 87 -11.38 -2.67 14.50
C THR A 87 -9.90 -3.00 14.33
N ALA A 88 -9.09 -2.59 15.31
CA ALA A 88 -7.65 -2.85 15.35
C ALA A 88 -7.30 -4.34 15.18
N ASP A 89 -8.22 -5.25 15.48
CA ASP A 89 -8.04 -6.69 15.33
C ASP A 89 -8.04 -7.16 13.88
N ASP A 90 -8.83 -6.57 12.97
CA ASP A 90 -8.75 -6.87 11.53
C ASP A 90 -7.42 -6.40 10.94
N ALA A 91 -6.99 -5.19 11.33
CA ALA A 91 -5.68 -4.67 10.96
C ALA A 91 -4.56 -5.57 11.49
N LYS A 92 -4.72 -6.12 12.70
CA LYS A 92 -3.76 -7.05 13.31
C LYS A 92 -3.73 -8.40 12.60
N ILE A 93 -4.88 -8.95 12.20
CA ILE A 93 -4.99 -10.18 11.40
C ILE A 93 -4.34 -9.98 10.02
N PHE A 94 -4.63 -8.86 9.37
CA PHE A 94 -3.99 -8.49 8.11
C PHE A 94 -2.48 -8.35 8.28
N TRP A 95 -2.04 -7.66 9.32
CA TRP A 95 -0.62 -7.49 9.65
C TRP A 95 0.06 -8.82 9.98
N GLN A 96 -0.64 -9.77 10.60
CA GLN A 96 -0.11 -11.11 10.86
C GLN A 96 0.00 -11.94 9.57
N LYS A 97 -0.99 -11.88 8.67
CA LYS A 97 -0.92 -12.52 7.34
C LYS A 97 0.22 -11.92 6.52
N PHE A 98 0.33 -10.60 6.52
CA PHE A 98 1.40 -9.86 5.85
C PHE A 98 2.78 -10.20 6.42
N LYS A 99 2.93 -10.24 7.75
CA LYS A 99 4.16 -10.71 8.42
C LYS A 99 4.49 -12.16 8.05
N LYS A 100 3.52 -13.07 8.00
CA LYS A 100 3.75 -14.46 7.55
C LYS A 100 4.28 -14.53 6.12
N LEU A 101 3.76 -13.69 5.21
CA LEU A 101 4.25 -13.57 3.83
C LEU A 101 5.68 -12.97 3.76
N MET A 102 5.96 -11.97 4.61
CA MET A 102 7.21 -11.21 4.57
C MET A 102 8.40 -11.94 5.23
N VAL A 103 8.16 -12.69 6.30
CA VAL A 103 9.20 -13.39 7.07
C VAL A 103 9.90 -14.49 6.27
N HIS A 104 9.28 -15.01 5.20
CA HIS A 104 9.87 -16.12 4.42
C HIS A 104 10.84 -15.67 3.31
N ARG A 105 10.86 -14.38 2.90
CA ARG A 105 11.75 -13.85 1.83
C ARG A 105 12.17 -12.38 2.07
N VAL A 106 12.83 -12.14 3.18
CA VAL A 106 13.23 -10.80 3.66
C VAL A 106 14.04 -9.96 2.66
N PRO A 107 15.00 -10.51 1.88
CA PRO A 107 15.82 -9.67 0.99
C PRO A 107 15.03 -9.08 -0.19
N SER A 108 14.14 -9.86 -0.81
CA SER A 108 13.31 -9.39 -1.92
C SER A 108 12.18 -8.46 -1.46
N ALA A 109 11.65 -8.68 -0.26
CA ALA A 109 10.61 -7.81 0.32
C ALA A 109 11.15 -6.40 0.61
N GLY A 110 12.40 -6.29 1.09
CA GLY A 110 13.05 -5.00 1.30
C GLY A 110 13.22 -4.19 0.01
N GLY A 111 13.72 -4.84 -1.05
CA GLY A 111 13.84 -4.21 -2.37
C GLY A 111 12.49 -3.72 -2.91
N PHE A 112 11.47 -4.57 -2.84
CA PHE A 112 10.11 -4.22 -3.26
C PHE A 112 9.54 -3.03 -2.50
N SER A 113 9.59 -3.03 -1.17
CA SER A 113 9.05 -1.93 -0.36
C SER A 113 9.75 -0.60 -0.64
N LEU A 114 11.08 -0.62 -0.82
CA LEU A 114 11.85 0.58 -1.16
C LEU A 114 11.50 1.11 -2.56
N GLY A 115 11.48 0.21 -3.55
CA GLY A 115 11.09 0.58 -4.92
C GLY A 115 9.65 1.08 -4.99
N PHE A 116 8.73 0.44 -4.25
CA PHE A 116 7.33 0.84 -4.15
C PHE A 116 7.17 2.22 -3.54
N LEU A 117 7.82 2.50 -2.42
CA LEU A 117 7.75 3.82 -1.79
C LEU A 117 8.32 4.91 -2.71
N TYR A 118 9.44 4.60 -3.39
CA TYR A 118 10.02 5.50 -4.38
C TYR A 118 9.09 5.73 -5.59
N GLY A 119 8.41 4.68 -6.05
CA GLY A 119 7.42 4.73 -7.12
C GLY A 119 6.21 5.56 -6.73
N VAL A 120 5.73 5.43 -5.49
CA VAL A 120 4.63 6.22 -4.91
C VAL A 120 5.04 7.67 -4.61
N ARG A 121 6.33 7.98 -4.55
CA ARG A 121 6.81 9.37 -4.39
C ARG A 121 7.01 10.07 -5.74
N SER A 122 7.41 9.31 -6.76
CA SER A 122 7.89 9.83 -8.05
C SER A 122 6.80 9.95 -9.12
N GLY A 123 5.64 9.32 -8.94
CA GLY A 123 4.53 9.32 -9.91
C GLY A 123 3.43 10.34 -9.67
#